data_AF-A0A9X0DDL2-F1
#
_entry.id   AF-A0A9X0DDL2-F1
#
_cell.length_a   1.000
_cell.length_b   1.000
_cell.length_c   1.000
_cell.angle_alpha   90.00
_cell.angle_beta   90.00
_cell.angle_gamma   90.00
#
_symmetry.space_group_name_H-M   'P 1'
#
loop_
_entity.id
_entity.type
_entity.pdbx_description
1 polymer ?
#
loop_
_entity_poly.entity_id
_entity_poly.type
_entity_poly.pdbx_seq_one_letter_code
_entity_poly.pdbx_strand_id
1 'polypeptide(L)'
;MHGRQPGRLSANVSLQSSKENLKYVNRDYVPDNRDRFEFGTSRRMSLRKAAAKIQKHIKEADFLVTHSGAYDKEFLASCGVSVSGKRMFDTQILAMAWLPDGPLLYSLKRLLVDWEIPFDEDILHNGGNDAYYTMDAFLALQISK
;
A
#
# COMPACT_ATOMS: atom_id res chain seq x y z
N MET A 1 26.55 22.97 10.24
CA MET A 1 25.16 23.31 9.87
C MET A 1 24.36 22.02 9.80
N HIS A 2 23.50 21.77 10.79
CA HIS A 2 22.66 20.56 10.86
C HIS A 2 21.32 20.84 10.18
N GLY A 3 21.14 20.31 8.97
CA GLY A 3 19.86 20.32 8.28
C GLY A 3 18.93 19.29 8.92
N ARG A 4 17.90 19.75 9.65
CA ARG A 4 16.74 18.93 9.98
C ARG A 4 16.08 18.50 8.67
N GLN A 5 16.02 17.20 8.41
CA GLN A 5 15.11 16.69 7.40
C GLN A 5 13.66 16.94 7.86
N PRO A 6 12.80 17.54 7.02
CA PRO A 6 11.40 17.74 7.35
C PRO A 6 10.73 16.36 7.51
N GLY A 7 10.04 16.18 8.63
CA GLY A 7 9.38 14.93 8.97
C GLY A 7 8.41 14.49 7.88
N ARG A 8 8.69 13.33 7.27
CA ARG A 8 7.78 12.60 6.38
C ARG A 8 6.64 12.07 7.24
N LEU A 9 5.60 12.87 7.43
CA LEU A 9 4.33 12.45 8.04
C LEU A 9 3.54 11.63 7.02
N SER A 10 4.02 10.42 6.71
CA SER A 10 3.20 9.39 6.09
C SER A 10 2.68 8.49 7.20
N ALA A 11 1.41 8.63 7.56
CA ALA A 11 0.74 7.67 8.44
C ALA A 11 0.55 6.35 7.69
N ASN A 12 1.63 5.57 7.53
CA ASN A 12 1.62 4.24 6.94
C ASN A 12 1.10 3.25 7.98
N VAL A 13 -0.23 3.20 8.14
CA VAL A 13 -0.86 2.16 8.97
C VAL A 13 -1.05 0.92 8.12
N SER A 14 0.00 0.09 8.11
CA SER A 14 -0.12 -1.27 7.65
C SER A 14 -0.70 -2.16 8.74
N LEU A 15 -1.76 -2.92 8.41
CA LEU A 15 -2.31 -3.98 9.24
C LEU A 15 -2.05 -5.30 8.54
N GLN A 16 -1.15 -6.10 9.12
CA GLN A 16 -0.54 -7.22 8.40
C GLN A 16 -1.07 -8.59 8.81
N SER A 17 -1.97 -8.66 9.78
CA SER A 17 -2.81 -9.85 9.97
C SER A 17 -3.92 -9.55 10.96
N SER A 18 -5.16 -9.86 10.58
CA SER A 18 -6.21 -10.07 11.57
C SER A 18 -6.04 -11.48 12.15
N LYS A 19 -6.23 -11.63 13.46
CA LYS A 19 -6.19 -12.96 14.11
C LYS A 19 -7.15 -13.95 13.45
N GLU A 20 -8.25 -13.44 12.91
CA GLU A 20 -9.34 -14.19 12.28
C GLU A 20 -8.93 -14.77 10.92
N ASN A 21 -7.98 -14.15 10.21
CA ASN A 21 -7.61 -14.52 8.84
C ASN A 21 -6.28 -15.27 8.72
N LEU A 22 -5.68 -15.69 9.84
CA LEU A 22 -4.37 -16.38 9.83
C LEU A 22 -4.36 -17.66 8.98
N LYS A 23 -5.51 -18.31 8.80
CA LYS A 23 -5.66 -19.54 8.00
C LYS A 23 -5.52 -19.33 6.48
N TYR A 24 -5.63 -18.09 5.99
CA TYR A 24 -5.52 -17.81 4.56
C TYR A 24 -4.06 -17.55 4.21
N VAL A 25 -3.47 -18.41 3.37
CA VAL A 25 -2.11 -18.27 2.84
C VAL A 25 -2.12 -18.72 1.39
N ASN A 26 -1.66 -17.89 0.46
CA ASN A 26 -1.56 -18.24 -0.96
C ASN A 26 -0.16 -18.75 -1.29
N ARG A 27 0.19 -19.95 -0.79
CA ARG A 27 1.55 -20.53 -0.91
C ARG A 27 1.91 -20.96 -2.33
N ASP A 28 0.92 -21.10 -3.20
CA ASP A 28 1.11 -21.67 -4.53
C ASP A 28 1.67 -20.64 -5.53
N TYR A 29 1.47 -19.34 -5.25
CA TYR A 29 1.86 -18.26 -6.16
C TYR A 29 2.79 -17.23 -5.52
N VAL A 30 2.80 -17.11 -4.18
CA VAL A 30 3.47 -16.02 -3.47
C VAL A 30 4.01 -16.48 -2.09
N PRO A 31 5.25 -16.09 -1.70
CA PRO A 31 5.77 -16.35 -0.35
C PRO A 31 4.93 -15.71 0.77
N ASP A 32 4.84 -16.38 1.93
CA ASP A 32 4.08 -15.85 3.08
C ASP A 32 4.91 -14.83 3.89
N ASN A 33 4.86 -13.56 3.49
CA ASN A 33 5.62 -12.47 4.10
C ASN A 33 4.85 -11.70 5.18
N ARG A 34 3.74 -12.22 5.71
CA ARG A 34 2.83 -11.49 6.62
C ARG A 34 3.48 -10.89 7.88
N ASP A 35 4.55 -11.51 8.37
CA ASP A 35 5.28 -11.08 9.57
C ASP A 35 6.60 -10.37 9.23
N ARG A 36 6.91 -10.16 7.93
CA ARG A 36 8.13 -9.51 7.44
C ARG A 36 7.88 -8.06 7.03
N PHE A 37 7.55 -7.20 7.98
CA PHE A 37 7.52 -5.76 7.73
C PHE A 37 8.89 -5.15 7.92
N GLU A 38 9.44 -4.53 6.88
CA GLU A 38 10.77 -3.91 6.97
C GLU A 38 10.71 -2.45 7.43
N PHE A 39 9.55 -1.79 7.34
CA PHE A 39 9.40 -0.38 7.68
C PHE A 39 8.87 -0.16 9.11
N GLY A 40 8.98 -1.16 9.98
CA GLY A 40 8.59 -1.07 11.39
C GLY A 40 8.29 -2.43 12.02
N THR A 41 7.38 -2.46 13.00
CA THR A 41 7.01 -3.69 13.71
C THR A 41 5.62 -4.17 13.32
N SER A 42 5.50 -5.42 12.84
CA SER A 42 4.22 -6.07 12.60
C SER A 42 3.42 -6.20 13.90
N ARG A 43 2.15 -5.78 13.88
CA ARG A 43 1.26 -5.88 15.05
C ARG A 43 0.05 -6.73 14.73
N ARG A 44 -0.18 -7.75 15.57
CA ARG A 44 -1.38 -8.60 15.49
C ARG A 44 -2.51 -8.00 16.32
N MET A 45 -3.70 -7.87 15.73
CA MET A 45 -4.91 -7.45 16.44
C MET A 45 -6.16 -8.10 15.84
N SER A 46 -7.32 -7.91 16.49
CA SER A 46 -8.60 -8.37 15.92
C SER A 46 -8.98 -7.53 14.72
N LEU A 47 -9.80 -8.08 13.81
CA LEU A 47 -10.25 -7.37 12.62
C LEU A 47 -11.00 -6.09 13.01
N ARG A 48 -11.85 -6.16 14.03
CA ARG A 48 -12.57 -4.98 14.55
C ARG A 48 -11.63 -3.86 15.01
N LYS A 49 -10.53 -4.19 15.71
CA LYS A 49 -9.54 -3.19 16.16
C LYS A 49 -8.75 -2.62 14.99
N ALA A 50 -8.42 -3.47 14.02
CA ALA A 50 -7.76 -3.08 12.78
C ALA A 50 -8.62 -2.09 11.99
N ALA A 51 -9.87 -2.46 11.69
CA ALA A 51 -10.86 -1.63 11.00
C ALA A 51 -11.06 -0.27 11.66
N ALA A 52 -11.22 -0.23 13.00
CA ALA A 52 -11.39 1.03 13.72
C ALA A 52 -10.18 1.98 13.57
N LYS A 53 -8.95 1.43 13.55
CA LYS A 53 -7.74 2.23 13.31
C LYS A 53 -7.68 2.73 11.88
N ILE A 54 -7.90 1.86 10.89
CA ILE A 54 -7.93 2.25 9.47
C ILE A 54 -8.95 3.37 9.26
N GLN A 55 -10.17 3.20 9.78
CA GLN A 55 -11.22 4.19 9.65
C GLN A 55 -10.82 5.56 10.22
N LYS A 56 -10.09 5.58 11.35
CA LYS A 56 -9.55 6.82 11.93
C LYS A 56 -8.54 7.47 10.98
N HIS A 57 -7.58 6.71 10.47
CA HIS A 57 -6.56 7.23 9.54
C HIS A 57 -7.17 7.72 8.22
N ILE A 58 -8.15 7.01 7.65
CA ILE A 58 -8.88 7.46 6.46
C ILE A 58 -9.58 8.80 6.72
N LYS A 59 -10.23 8.97 7.88
CA LYS A 59 -10.91 10.24 8.22
C LYS A 59 -9.94 11.41 8.26
N GLU A 60 -8.73 11.19 8.80
CA GLU A 60 -7.68 12.20 8.94
C GLU A 60 -6.91 12.47 7.63
N ALA A 61 -6.85 11.51 6.71
CA ALA A 61 -6.13 11.65 5.45
C ALA A 61 -6.81 12.61 4.46
N ASP A 62 -6.05 13.42 3.73
CA ASP A 62 -6.59 14.30 2.68
C ASP A 62 -7.07 13.52 1.45
N PHE A 63 -6.31 12.48 1.09
CA PHE A 63 -6.59 11.56 -0.01
C PHE A 63 -6.01 10.18 0.30
N LEU A 64 -6.41 9.18 -0.48
CA LEU A 64 -5.88 7.82 -0.41
C LEU A 64 -5.05 7.52 -1.66
N VAL A 65 -4.04 6.70 -1.50
CA VAL A 65 -3.21 6.18 -2.59
C VAL A 65 -3.33 4.66 -2.58
N THR A 66 -3.59 4.08 -3.75
CA THR A 66 -3.76 2.64 -3.92
C THR A 66 -2.99 2.14 -5.14
N HIS A 67 -2.84 0.83 -5.27
CA HIS A 67 -2.35 0.18 -6.47
C HIS A 67 -3.34 -0.92 -6.88
N SER A 68 -4.12 -0.70 -7.95
CA SER A 68 -5.25 -1.56 -8.31
C SER A 68 -6.32 -1.67 -7.19
N GLY A 69 -6.67 -0.53 -6.59
CA GLY A 69 -7.42 -0.43 -5.34
C GLY A 69 -8.92 -0.72 -5.43
N ALA A 70 -9.42 -1.21 -6.57
CA ALA A 70 -10.84 -1.53 -6.72
C ALA A 70 -11.28 -2.62 -5.72
N TYR A 71 -10.48 -3.69 -5.61
CA TYR A 71 -10.73 -4.79 -4.67
C TYR A 71 -10.49 -4.38 -3.20
N ASP A 72 -9.56 -3.46 -2.95
CA ASP A 72 -9.31 -2.95 -1.60
C ASP A 72 -10.54 -2.24 -1.03
N LYS A 73 -11.28 -1.50 -1.86
CA LYS A 73 -12.52 -0.83 -1.44
C LYS A 73 -13.57 -1.82 -0.96
N GLU A 74 -13.79 -2.88 -1.72
CA GLU A 74 -14.76 -3.93 -1.37
C GLU A 74 -14.35 -4.67 -0.10
N PHE A 75 -13.06 -5.01 0.02
CA PHE A 75 -12.52 -5.65 1.21
C PHE A 75 -12.66 -4.75 2.45
N LEU A 76 -12.30 -3.48 2.36
CA LEU A 76 -12.45 -2.51 3.45
C LEU A 76 -13.91 -2.34 3.86
N ALA A 77 -14.82 -2.24 2.89
CA ALA A 77 -16.26 -2.17 3.15
C ALA A 77 -16.76 -3.43 3.89
N SER A 78 -16.31 -4.61 3.49
CA SER A 78 -16.64 -5.87 4.18
C SER A 78 -16.15 -5.92 5.63
N CYS A 79 -15.10 -5.16 5.94
CA CYS A 79 -14.54 -5.00 7.29
C CYS A 79 -15.22 -3.87 8.09
N GLY A 80 -16.23 -3.20 7.55
CA GLY A 80 -16.90 -2.06 8.18
C GLY A 80 -16.13 -0.75 8.09
N VAL A 81 -15.19 -0.62 7.13
CA VAL A 81 -14.42 0.59 6.88
C VAL A 81 -14.99 1.31 5.65
N SER A 82 -15.33 2.59 5.81
CA SER A 82 -15.75 3.45 4.70
C SER A 82 -14.60 4.34 4.22
N VAL A 83 -14.43 4.36 2.89
CA VAL A 83 -13.57 5.29 2.14
C VAL A 83 -14.38 6.42 1.48
N SER A 84 -15.69 6.50 1.73
CA SER A 84 -16.58 7.47 1.08
C SER A 84 -16.12 8.92 1.30
N GLY A 85 -16.16 9.74 0.26
CA GLY A 85 -15.81 11.16 0.35
C GLY A 85 -14.30 11.45 0.35
N LYS A 86 -13.45 10.42 0.22
CA LYS A 86 -12.00 10.61 0.05
C LYS A 86 -11.63 10.50 -1.42
N ARG A 87 -10.81 11.43 -1.90
CA ARG A 87 -10.19 11.33 -3.23
C ARG A 87 -9.20 10.17 -3.21
N MET A 88 -9.16 9.40 -4.29
CA MET A 88 -8.27 8.24 -4.40
C MET A 88 -7.43 8.35 -5.65
N PHE A 89 -6.14 8.09 -5.51
CA PHE A 89 -5.17 8.01 -6.60
C PHE A 89 -4.75 6.56 -6.76
N ASP A 90 -5.05 5.97 -7.90
CA ASP A 90 -4.62 4.62 -8.22
C ASP A 90 -3.34 4.67 -9.05
N THR A 91 -2.24 4.21 -8.47
CA THR A 91 -0.92 4.23 -9.12
C THR A 91 -0.86 3.38 -10.37
N GLN A 92 -1.67 2.32 -10.51
CA GLN A 92 -1.76 1.54 -11.75
C GLN A 92 -2.41 2.36 -12.86
N ILE A 93 -3.51 3.07 -12.55
CA ILE A 93 -4.20 3.94 -13.51
C ILE A 93 -3.31 5.13 -13.91
N LEU A 94 -2.65 5.74 -12.93
CA LEU A 94 -1.72 6.85 -13.18
C LEU A 94 -0.54 6.40 -14.05
N ALA A 95 0.04 5.23 -13.78
CA ALA A 95 1.11 4.67 -14.60
C ALA A 95 0.68 4.41 -16.05
N MET A 96 -0.50 3.82 -16.26
CA MET A 96 -1.04 3.61 -17.61
C MET A 96 -1.26 4.93 -18.36
N ALA A 97 -1.72 5.96 -17.68
CA ALA A 97 -1.89 7.29 -18.28
C ALA A 97 -0.55 7.96 -18.58
N TRP A 98 0.48 7.70 -17.78
CA TRP A 98 1.82 8.29 -17.91
C TRP A 98 2.69 7.59 -18.96
N LEU A 99 2.51 6.28 -19.13
CA LEU A 99 3.29 5.42 -20.03
C LEU A 99 2.36 4.81 -21.10
N PRO A 100 1.91 5.60 -22.10
CA PRO A 100 0.89 5.18 -23.05
C PRO A 100 1.33 4.02 -23.97
N ASP A 101 2.64 3.87 -24.18
CA ASP A 101 3.22 2.75 -24.94
C ASP A 101 3.55 1.53 -24.04
N GLY A 102 3.18 1.60 -22.77
CA GLY A 102 3.41 0.56 -21.77
C GLY A 102 2.48 -0.66 -21.89
N PRO A 103 2.70 -1.69 -21.06
CA PRO A 103 1.74 -2.78 -20.91
C PRO A 103 0.36 -2.28 -20.49
N LEU A 104 -0.66 -3.06 -20.85
CA LEU A 104 -2.06 -2.81 -20.51
C LEU A 104 -2.34 -2.76 -19.01
N LEU A 105 -1.52 -3.42 -18.19
CA LEU A 105 -1.61 -3.41 -16.73
C LEU A 105 -0.21 -3.44 -16.12
N TYR A 106 0.05 -2.53 -15.21
CA TYR A 106 1.29 -2.50 -14.43
C TYR A 106 1.08 -3.17 -13.07
N SER A 107 1.87 -4.19 -12.75
CA SER A 107 2.00 -4.64 -11.35
C SER A 107 2.87 -3.67 -10.57
N LEU A 108 2.74 -3.66 -9.24
CA LEU A 108 3.57 -2.82 -8.37
C LEU A 108 5.05 -3.12 -8.60
N LYS A 109 5.44 -4.40 -8.61
CA LYS A 109 6.82 -4.82 -8.91
C LYS A 109 7.31 -4.26 -10.24
N ARG A 110 6.51 -4.36 -11.30
CA ARG A 110 6.90 -3.87 -12.63
C ARG A 110 7.12 -2.37 -12.61
N LEU A 111 6.26 -1.61 -11.95
CA LEU A 111 6.42 -0.17 -11.78
C LEU A 111 7.70 0.20 -11.03
N LEU A 112 7.99 -0.48 -9.93
CA LEU A 112 9.21 -0.23 -9.16
C LEU A 112 10.46 -0.51 -10.01
N VAL A 113 10.45 -1.56 -10.83
CA VAL A 113 11.54 -1.88 -11.77
C VAL A 113 11.66 -0.81 -12.86
N ASP A 114 10.56 -0.50 -13.55
CA ASP A 114 10.58 0.41 -14.71
C ASP A 114 10.93 1.86 -14.32
N TRP A 115 10.66 2.26 -13.08
CA TRP A 115 11.03 3.57 -12.53
C TRP A 115 12.30 3.55 -11.68
N GLU A 116 13.04 2.44 -11.69
CA GLU A 116 14.30 2.28 -10.94
C GLU A 116 14.18 2.64 -9.45
N ILE A 117 13.01 2.38 -8.85
CA ILE A 117 12.76 2.61 -7.43
C ILE A 117 13.35 1.43 -6.66
N PRO A 118 14.31 1.64 -5.75
CA PRO A 118 14.88 0.55 -4.96
C PRO A 118 13.81 -0.13 -4.11
N PHE A 119 13.70 -1.45 -4.25
CA PHE A 119 12.82 -2.28 -3.44
C PHE A 119 13.48 -3.63 -3.15
N ASP A 120 13.03 -4.27 -2.08
CA ASP A 120 13.39 -5.64 -1.78
C ASP A 120 12.24 -6.54 -2.26
N GLU A 121 12.54 -7.42 -3.22
CA GLU A 121 11.56 -8.33 -3.79
C GLU A 121 11.13 -9.41 -2.78
N ASP A 122 12.03 -9.83 -1.90
CA ASP A 122 11.80 -10.95 -0.97
C ASP A 122 10.79 -10.61 0.13
N ILE A 123 10.45 -9.32 0.27
CA ILE A 123 9.52 -8.81 1.28
C ILE A 123 8.21 -8.28 0.67
N LEU A 124 8.08 -8.27 -0.66
CA LEU A 124 6.81 -7.95 -1.32
C LEU A 124 5.72 -8.93 -0.89
N HIS A 125 4.46 -8.55 -1.09
CA HIS A 125 3.28 -9.32 -0.70
C HIS A 125 3.04 -9.39 0.82
N ASN A 126 3.73 -8.52 1.54
CA ASN A 126 3.30 -8.04 2.84
C ASN A 126 2.49 -6.75 2.62
N GLY A 127 1.25 -6.69 3.12
CA GLY A 127 0.37 -5.54 2.86
C GLY A 127 0.89 -4.18 3.36
N GLY A 128 1.93 -4.15 4.20
CA GLY A 128 2.62 -2.91 4.59
C GLY A 128 3.77 -2.51 3.72
N ASN A 129 4.57 -3.48 3.30
CA ASN A 129 5.61 -3.22 2.33
C ASN A 129 4.96 -2.78 1.01
N ASP A 130 3.89 -3.45 0.58
CA ASP A 130 3.13 -3.08 -0.64
C ASP A 130 2.55 -1.66 -0.52
N ALA A 131 1.97 -1.30 0.63
CA ALA A 131 1.46 0.06 0.86
C ALA A 131 2.58 1.12 0.89
N TYR A 132 3.73 0.78 1.48
CA TYR A 132 4.91 1.64 1.51
C TYR A 132 5.43 1.90 0.09
N TYR A 133 5.66 0.84 -0.68
CA TYR A 133 6.16 0.94 -2.05
C TYR A 133 5.14 1.56 -3.00
N THR A 134 3.84 1.37 -2.76
CA THR A 134 2.78 2.10 -3.48
C THR A 134 2.91 3.60 -3.27
N MET A 135 3.22 4.06 -2.05
CA MET A 135 3.45 5.48 -1.79
C MET A 135 4.73 5.98 -2.45
N ASP A 136 5.83 5.23 -2.40
CA ASP A 136 7.07 5.64 -3.08
C ASP A 136 6.88 5.71 -4.60
N ALA A 137 6.15 4.77 -5.21
CA ALA A 137 5.76 4.84 -6.62
C ALA A 137 4.91 6.09 -6.92
N PHE A 138 3.94 6.41 -6.07
CA PHE A 138 3.13 7.62 -6.23
C PHE A 138 3.96 8.91 -6.15
N LEU A 139 4.97 8.96 -5.27
CA LEU A 139 5.86 10.11 -5.15
C LEU A 139 6.83 10.22 -6.32
N ALA A 140 7.27 9.10 -6.90
CA ALA A 140 8.15 9.09 -8.07
C ALA A 140 7.51 9.73 -9.31
N LEU A 141 6.18 9.68 -9.44
CA LEU A 141 5.44 10.40 -10.49
C LEU A 141 5.74 11.90 -10.54
N GLN A 142 6.23 12.51 -9.46
CA GLN A 142 6.58 13.93 -9.41
C GLN A 142 7.98 14.23 -9.99
N ILE A 143 8.84 13.23 -10.09
CA ILE A 143 10.28 13.37 -10.37
C ILE A 143 10.63 12.87 -11.76
N SER A 144 9.83 11.95 -12.32
CA SER A 144 9.99 11.45 -13.69
C SER A 144 9.70 12.55 -14.71
N LYS A 145 10.76 13.19 -15.24
CA LYS A 145 10.75 14.05 -16.43
C LYS A 145 11.64 13.45 -17.50
#